data_AF-A0A957YNS5-F1
#
_entry.id   AF-A0A957YNS5-F1
#
_cell.length_a   1.000
_cell.length_b   1.000
_cell.length_c   1.000
_cell.angle_alpha   90.00
_cell.angle_beta   90.00
_cell.angle_gamma   90.00
#
_symmetry.space_group_name_H-M   'P 1'
#
loop_
_entity.id
_entity.type
_entity.pdbx_description
1 polymer ?
#
loop_
_entity_poly.entity_id
_entity_poly.type
_entity_poly.pdbx_seq_one_letter_code
_entity_poly.pdbx_strand_id
1 'polypeptide(L)'
;MHWNRYRLFLVATVALFVFAACAPAAAPTAPGETSAPTDASPADTSPTGPMTGGSLVLGLATEPVTLDPSAAFYIAERLVLMSIFDTLVTMAPDGSLHPGLATEWTVNDEGTEFTFTLRQDVTFHDGEA
;
A
#
# COMPACT_ATOMS: atom_id res chain seq x y z
N MET A 1 22.79 -13.71 -44.48
CA MET A 1 21.36 -14.10 -44.62
C MET A 1 20.92 -15.09 -43.51
N HIS A 2 21.22 -14.84 -42.22
CA HIS A 2 20.93 -15.79 -41.13
C HIS A 2 19.94 -15.25 -40.08
N TRP A 3 19.69 -13.93 -40.05
CA TRP A 3 18.74 -13.27 -39.15
C TRP A 3 17.28 -13.69 -39.40
N ASN A 4 16.89 -13.82 -40.68
CA ASN A 4 15.53 -14.24 -41.04
C ASN A 4 15.28 -15.74 -40.77
N ARG A 5 16.36 -16.54 -40.77
CA ARG A 5 16.32 -17.97 -40.46
C ARG A 5 16.17 -18.20 -38.95
N TYR A 6 16.84 -17.39 -38.14
CA TYR A 6 16.72 -17.44 -36.68
C TYR A 6 15.35 -16.91 -36.20
N ARG A 7 14.81 -15.86 -36.82
CA ARG A 7 13.45 -15.37 -36.54
C ARG A 7 12.36 -16.40 -36.89
N LEU A 8 12.52 -17.14 -37.99
CA LEU A 8 11.59 -18.21 -38.36
C LEU A 8 11.68 -19.41 -37.40
N PHE A 9 12.87 -19.75 -36.91
CA PHE A 9 13.06 -20.80 -35.90
C PHE A 9 12.52 -20.42 -34.51
N LEU A 10 12.64 -19.15 -34.10
CA LEU A 10 12.19 -18.67 -32.79
C LEU A 10 10.66 -18.53 -32.71
N VAL A 11 9.99 -18.23 -33.83
CA VAL A 11 8.52 -18.27 -33.93
C VAL A 11 8.00 -19.72 -33.95
N ALA A 12 8.73 -20.64 -34.58
CA ALA A 12 8.35 -22.06 -34.62
C ALA A 12 8.48 -22.77 -33.26
N THR A 13 9.45 -22.40 -32.41
CA THR A 13 9.59 -22.98 -31.06
C THR A 13 8.57 -22.43 -30.06
N VAL A 14 8.11 -21.19 -30.21
CA VAL A 14 7.01 -20.63 -29.38
C VAL A 14 5.65 -21.23 -29.80
N ALA A 15 5.44 -21.52 -31.08
CA ALA A 15 4.21 -22.15 -31.58
C ALA A 15 4.07 -23.63 -31.16
N LEU A 16 5.17 -24.33 -30.86
CA LEU A 16 5.13 -25.73 -30.41
C LEU A 16 4.74 -25.88 -28.93
N PHE A 17 4.88 -24.83 -28.11
CA PHE A 17 4.47 -24.86 -26.69
C PHE A 17 3.00 -24.52 -26.45
N VAL A 18 2.29 -23.95 -27.44
CA VAL A 18 0.88 -23.52 -27.30
C VAL A 18 -0.12 -24.63 -27.68
N PHE A 19 0.31 -25.72 -28.35
CA PHE A 19 -0.59 -26.80 -28.78
C PHE A 19 -0.77 -27.96 -27.77
N ALA A 20 -0.10 -27.94 -26.62
CA ALA A 20 -0.22 -28.98 -25.60
C ALA A 20 -1.27 -28.70 -24.50
N ALA A 21 -2.13 -27.70 -24.67
CA ALA A 21 -3.06 -27.23 -23.63
C ALA A 21 -4.54 -27.58 -23.87
N CYS A 22 -4.87 -28.53 -24.77
CA CYS A 22 -6.25 -28.98 -24.93
C CYS A 22 -6.32 -30.50 -25.11
N ALA A 23 -6.50 -31.22 -24.02
CA ALA A 23 -6.98 -32.60 -24.01
C ALA A 23 -8.25 -32.66 -23.14
N PRO A 24 -9.38 -33.21 -23.65
CA PRO A 24 -10.60 -33.34 -22.88
C PRO A 24 -10.49 -34.48 -21.86
N ALA A 25 -11.03 -34.21 -20.67
CA ALA A 25 -11.10 -35.15 -19.57
C ALA A 25 -11.93 -36.39 -19.92
N ALA A 26 -11.33 -37.57 -19.76
CA ALA A 26 -12.03 -38.85 -19.68
C ALA A 26 -11.93 -39.36 -18.24
N ALA A 27 -13.10 -39.59 -17.62
CA ALA A 27 -13.25 -40.02 -16.23
C ALA A 27 -12.81 -41.49 -16.01
N PRO A 28 -12.21 -41.81 -14.86
CA PRO A 28 -12.29 -43.13 -14.27
C PRO A 28 -13.27 -43.15 -13.07
N THR A 29 -14.16 -44.13 -13.09
CA THR A 29 -15.11 -44.50 -12.04
C THR A 29 -14.42 -44.84 -10.72
N ALA A 30 -15.04 -44.41 -9.61
CA ALA A 30 -14.60 -44.53 -8.22
C ALA A 30 -14.40 -45.98 -7.73
N PRO A 31 -13.68 -46.19 -6.60
CA PRO A 31 -14.38 -46.14 -5.31
C PRO A 31 -13.57 -45.49 -4.17
N GLY A 32 -14.27 -44.86 -3.23
CA GLY A 32 -13.74 -44.52 -1.90
C GLY A 32 -14.04 -43.10 -1.45
N GLU A 33 -15.24 -42.88 -0.91
CA GLU A 33 -15.53 -41.73 -0.05
C GLU A 33 -14.57 -41.72 1.15
N THR A 34 -13.72 -40.70 1.22
CA THR A 34 -13.30 -40.12 2.49
C THR A 34 -13.42 -38.62 2.29
N SER A 35 -14.51 -38.07 2.82
CA SER A 35 -14.72 -36.63 2.89
C SER A 35 -13.59 -36.04 3.73
N ALA A 36 -12.63 -35.40 3.08
CA ALA A 36 -11.76 -34.45 3.76
C ALA A 36 -12.66 -33.34 4.36
N PRO A 37 -12.39 -32.86 5.57
CA PRO A 37 -13.15 -31.73 6.10
C PRO A 37 -12.92 -30.57 5.15
N THR A 38 -14.01 -30.04 4.60
CA THR A 38 -14.05 -28.72 3.99
C THR A 38 -13.52 -27.76 5.05
N ASP A 39 -12.29 -27.30 4.87
CA ASP A 39 -11.73 -26.23 5.67
C ASP A 39 -12.63 -25.01 5.39
N ALA A 40 -13.52 -24.74 6.34
CA ALA A 40 -14.41 -23.61 6.26
C ALA A 40 -13.51 -22.38 6.17
N SER A 41 -13.60 -21.66 5.04
CA SER A 41 -13.05 -20.32 4.91
C SER A 41 -13.42 -19.55 6.18
N PRO A 42 -12.45 -19.05 6.96
CA PRO A 42 -12.77 -18.34 8.19
C PRO A 42 -13.66 -17.17 7.79
N ALA A 43 -14.90 -17.19 8.30
CA ALA A 43 -15.82 -16.09 8.13
C ALA A 43 -15.10 -14.81 8.56
N ASP A 44 -15.01 -13.86 7.65
CA ASP A 44 -14.44 -12.54 7.88
C ASP A 44 -15.30 -11.86 8.96
N THR A 45 -14.94 -12.11 10.21
CA THR A 45 -15.56 -11.51 11.38
C THR A 45 -14.83 -10.20 11.63
N SER A 46 -14.74 -9.38 10.58
CA SER A 46 -14.26 -8.02 10.72
C SER A 46 -15.27 -7.28 11.62
N PRO A 47 -14.81 -6.70 12.74
CA PRO A 47 -15.69 -6.02 13.68
C PRO A 47 -16.45 -4.90 12.95
N THR A 48 -17.77 -5.00 12.97
CA THR A 48 -18.64 -3.99 12.36
C THR A 48 -18.82 -2.83 13.34
N GLY A 49 -17.78 -2.01 13.47
CA GLY A 49 -17.79 -0.81 14.32
C GLY A 49 -16.38 -0.38 14.72
N PRO A 50 -16.17 0.92 15.02
CA PRO A 50 -14.87 1.40 15.47
C PRO A 50 -14.50 0.74 16.79
N MET A 51 -13.42 -0.04 16.77
CA MET A 51 -12.82 -0.57 18.00
C MET A 51 -12.13 0.57 18.74
N THR A 52 -12.50 0.80 20.00
CA THR A 52 -11.80 1.75 20.87
C THR A 52 -10.72 1.02 21.64
N GLY A 53 -9.48 1.50 21.55
CA GLY A 53 -8.32 0.88 22.16
C GLY A 53 -7.78 -0.33 21.40
N GLY A 54 -6.79 -1.00 22.00
CA GLY A 54 -6.07 -2.13 21.39
C GLY A 54 -4.62 -1.81 21.10
N SER A 55 -3.92 -2.76 20.46
CA SER A 55 -2.53 -2.61 20.02
C SER A 55 -2.44 -2.98 18.55
N LEU A 56 -1.79 -2.11 17.78
CA LEU A 56 -1.41 -2.37 16.40
C LEU A 56 0.10 -2.62 16.37
N VAL A 57 0.50 -3.78 15.85
CA VAL A 57 1.91 -4.10 15.59
C VAL A 57 2.16 -3.97 14.10
N LEU A 58 2.97 -2.98 13.72
CA LEU A 58 3.38 -2.76 12.34
C LEU A 58 4.84 -3.19 12.16
N GLY A 59 5.08 -4.13 11.23
CA GLY A 59 6.43 -4.53 10.86
C GLY A 59 7.06 -3.49 9.93
N LEU A 60 8.25 -3.01 10.29
CA LEU A 60 9.07 -2.14 9.43
C LEU A 60 10.09 -2.99 8.67
N ALA A 61 10.33 -2.65 7.40
CA ALA A 61 11.29 -3.38 6.56
C ALA A 61 12.75 -3.18 7.01
N THR A 62 13.03 -2.04 7.63
CA THR A 62 14.34 -1.66 8.18
C THR A 62 14.16 -0.85 9.44
N GLU A 63 15.21 -0.78 10.26
CA GLU A 63 15.26 0.15 11.39
C GLU A 63 15.37 1.61 10.91
N PRO A 64 14.65 2.57 11.51
CA PRO A 64 14.85 3.99 11.28
C PRO A 64 16.27 4.44 11.66
N VAL A 65 16.94 5.20 10.79
CA VAL A 65 18.31 5.68 11.08
C VAL A 65 18.30 6.89 12.02
N THR A 66 17.22 7.69 11.98
CA THR A 66 17.04 8.89 12.79
C THR A 66 15.56 9.12 13.10
N LEU A 67 15.28 9.89 14.16
CA LEU A 67 13.95 10.42 14.47
C LEU A 67 13.91 11.95 14.36
N ASP A 68 14.97 12.57 13.84
CA ASP A 68 14.97 13.98 13.51
C ASP A 68 14.20 14.19 12.19
N PRO A 69 13.03 14.85 12.19
CA PRO A 69 12.23 15.04 10.98
C PRO A 69 12.94 15.87 9.91
N SER A 70 13.95 16.67 10.27
CA SER A 70 14.73 17.46 9.30
C SER A 70 15.78 16.63 8.55
N ALA A 71 16.16 15.47 9.11
CA ALA A 71 17.18 14.56 8.55
C ALA A 71 16.61 13.22 8.05
N ALA A 72 15.36 12.90 8.39
CA ALA A 72 14.67 11.68 7.97
C ALA A 72 14.38 11.68 6.46
N PHE A 73 14.58 10.53 5.80
CA PHE A 73 14.46 10.41 4.35
C PHE A 73 13.83 9.09 3.88
N TYR A 74 13.90 8.03 4.68
CA TYR A 74 13.43 6.70 4.35
C TYR A 74 11.99 6.44 4.83
N ILE A 75 11.35 5.43 4.22
CA ILE A 75 9.96 5.05 4.52
C ILE A 75 9.80 4.60 5.98
N ALA A 76 10.78 3.87 6.54
CA ALA A 76 10.73 3.42 7.93
C ALA A 76 10.63 4.60 8.90
N GLU A 77 11.39 5.67 8.66
CA GLU A 77 11.34 6.89 9.47
C GLU A 77 10.00 7.60 9.31
N ARG A 78 9.51 7.74 8.07
CA ARG A 78 8.20 8.36 7.81
C ARG A 78 7.07 7.65 8.56
N LEU A 79 7.05 6.32 8.56
CA LEU A 79 6.00 5.55 9.26
C LEU A 79 5.98 5.81 10.76
N VAL A 80 7.14 6.00 11.37
CA VAL A 80 7.25 6.33 12.80
C VAL A 80 6.92 7.81 13.04
N LEU A 81 7.51 8.73 12.26
CA LEU A 81 7.35 10.17 12.43
C LEU A 81 5.92 10.66 12.19
N MET A 82 5.16 10.03 11.29
CA MET A 82 3.74 10.33 11.09
C MET A 82 2.86 9.99 12.31
N SER A 83 3.39 9.27 13.30
CA SER A 83 2.72 9.02 14.58
C SER A 83 3.11 10.02 15.68
N ILE A 84 4.12 10.88 15.42
CA ILE A 84 4.71 11.80 16.41
C ILE A 84 4.50 13.27 15.98
N PHE A 85 4.54 13.54 14.68
CA PHE A 85 4.47 14.88 14.10
C PHE A 85 3.32 15.00 13.11
N ASP A 86 2.69 16.18 13.09
CA ASP A 86 1.68 16.56 12.10
C ASP A 86 2.24 17.53 11.05
N THR A 87 1.75 17.43 9.82
CA THR A 87 2.07 18.36 8.73
C THR A 87 1.09 19.53 8.68
N LEU A 88 1.47 20.64 8.03
CA LEU A 88 0.54 21.74 7.77
C LEU A 88 -0.61 21.31 6.85
N VAL A 89 -0.26 20.61 5.77
CA VAL A 89 -1.18 20.01 4.80
C VAL A 89 -0.72 18.59 4.47
N THR A 90 -1.65 17.74 4.05
CA THR A 90 -1.35 16.38 3.58
C THR A 90 -1.88 16.18 2.17
N MET A 91 -1.46 15.10 1.51
CA MET A 91 -1.84 14.79 0.14
C MET A 91 -2.57 13.46 0.10
N ALA A 92 -3.75 13.44 -0.51
CA ALA A 92 -4.50 12.22 -0.75
C ALA A 92 -3.89 11.41 -1.92
N PRO A 93 -4.27 10.12 -2.08
CA PRO A 93 -3.75 9.28 -3.16
C PRO A 93 -4.02 9.81 -4.57
N ASP A 94 -5.05 10.64 -4.74
CA ASP A 94 -5.39 11.31 -6.00
C ASP A 94 -4.58 12.60 -6.24
N GLY A 95 -3.67 12.96 -5.32
CA GLY A 95 -2.84 14.16 -5.38
C GLY A 95 -3.51 15.42 -4.83
N SER A 96 -4.77 15.34 -4.38
CA SER A 96 -5.45 16.50 -3.80
C SER A 96 -4.90 16.83 -2.41
N LEU A 97 -4.77 18.13 -2.13
CA LEU A 97 -4.33 18.61 -0.82
C LEU A 97 -5.49 18.56 0.18
N HIS A 98 -5.20 18.07 1.38
CA HIS A 98 -6.12 17.99 2.49
C HIS A 98 -5.56 18.74 3.70
N PRO A 99 -6.43 19.32 4.55
CA PRO A 99 -6.03 19.96 5.80
C PRO A 99 -5.22 19.03 6.71
N GLY A 100 -4.14 19.56 7.28
CA GLY A 100 -3.43 18.99 8.43
C GLY A 100 -3.62 19.90 9.63
N LEU A 101 -2.54 20.49 10.15
CA LEU A 101 -2.60 21.56 11.15
C LEU A 101 -3.21 22.85 10.58
N ALA A 102 -3.03 23.12 9.29
CA ALA A 102 -3.62 24.25 8.61
C ALA A 102 -5.02 23.91 8.09
N THR A 103 -6.01 24.69 8.52
CA THR A 103 -7.43 24.54 8.12
C THR A 103 -7.75 25.32 6.85
N GLU A 104 -7.01 26.39 6.59
CA GLU A 104 -7.12 27.25 5.41
C GLU A 104 -5.74 27.76 5.03
N TRP A 105 -5.53 28.03 3.74
CA TRP A 105 -4.33 28.70 3.25
C TRP A 105 -4.61 29.54 2.02
N THR A 106 -3.88 30.65 1.90
CA THR A 106 -3.90 31.51 0.73
C THR A 106 -2.49 31.66 0.19
N VAL A 107 -2.39 31.78 -1.14
CA VAL A 107 -1.13 32.01 -1.84
C VAL A 107 -1.26 33.33 -2.58
N ASN A 108 -0.22 34.17 -2.56
CA ASN A 108 -0.20 35.39 -3.35
C ASN A 108 -0.14 35.08 -4.87
N ASP A 109 -0.45 36.07 -5.71
CA ASP A 109 -0.50 35.90 -7.17
C ASP A 109 0.84 35.41 -7.77
N GLU A 110 1.96 35.73 -7.12
CA GLU A 110 3.31 35.34 -7.56
C GLU A 110 3.76 33.94 -7.07
N GLY A 111 3.02 33.31 -6.15
CA GLY A 111 3.39 32.01 -5.59
C GLY A 111 4.58 32.04 -4.63
N THR A 112 4.92 33.20 -4.07
CA THR A 112 6.10 33.43 -3.21
C THR A 112 5.76 33.59 -1.73
N GLU A 113 4.49 33.86 -1.41
CA GLU A 113 4.00 34.02 -0.04
C GLU A 113 2.80 33.12 0.22
N PHE A 114 2.86 32.39 1.34
CA PHE A 114 1.83 31.47 1.79
C PHE A 114 1.39 31.87 3.19
N THR A 115 0.10 32.13 3.38
CA THR A 115 -0.49 32.38 4.69
C THR A 115 -1.34 31.19 5.08
N PHE A 116 -1.12 30.63 6.27
CA PHE A 116 -1.84 29.47 6.80
C PHE A 116 -2.63 29.86 8.05
N THR A 117 -3.89 29.42 8.11
CA THR A 117 -4.72 29.48 9.32
C THR A 117 -4.59 28.15 10.05
N LEU A 118 -4.07 28.17 11.28
CA LEU A 118 -3.85 26.94 12.07
C LEU A 118 -5.03 26.66 13.00
N ARG A 119 -5.31 25.37 13.21
CA ARG A 119 -6.23 24.91 14.26
C ARG A 119 -5.73 25.31 15.64
N GLN A 120 -6.65 25.54 16.57
CA GLN A 120 -6.38 26.09 17.92
C GLN A 120 -6.55 25.05 19.03
N ASP A 121 -6.91 23.82 18.67
CA ASP A 121 -7.22 22.71 19.56
C ASP A 121 -6.09 21.67 19.59
N VAL A 122 -4.85 22.12 19.38
CA VAL A 122 -3.64 21.30 19.45
C VAL A 122 -2.73 21.78 20.56
N THR A 123 -1.90 20.87 21.05
CA THR A 123 -0.92 21.10 22.11
C THR A 123 0.23 20.16 21.82
N PHE A 124 1.46 20.61 22.04
CA PHE A 124 2.62 19.75 21.98
C PHE A 124 2.57 18.68 23.08
N HIS A 125 3.34 17.62 22.90
CA HIS A 125 3.34 16.46 23.80
C HIS A 125 3.86 16.79 25.21
N ASP A 126 4.54 17.93 25.38
CA ASP A 126 5.00 18.47 26.66
C ASP A 126 3.98 19.42 27.34
N GLY A 127 2.87 19.72 26.66
CA GLY A 127 1.81 20.59 27.16
C GLY A 127 1.91 22.05 26.73
N GLU A 128 2.90 22.43 25.92
CA GLU A 128 2.95 23.77 25.33
C GLU A 128 1.91 23.93 24.20
N ALA A 129 1.35 25.13 24.07
CA ALA A 129 0.38 25.47 23.03
C ALA A 129 1.08 25.86 21.72
#